data_AF-Q3A9F3-F1
#
_entry.id   AF-Q3A9F3-F1
#
_cell.length_a   1.000
_cell.length_b   1.000
_cell.length_c   1.000
_cell.angle_alpha   90.00
_cell.angle_beta   90.00
_cell.angle_gamma   90.00
#
_symmetry.space_group_name_H-M   'P 1'
#
loop_
_entity.id
_entity.type
_entity.pdbx_description
1 polymer ?
#
loop_
_entity_poly.entity_id
_entity_poly.type
_entity_poly.pdbx_seq_one_letter_code
_entity_poly.pdbx_strand_id
1 'polypeptide(L)'
;MFLYVDYDACQHEPSCKAAECCPTGAITYNAETRKINVNKDICNFCGECLKTCPYTVFHIVENEAEAKRLDEKLRQTRNTFEYYLKKFFQVTKNIIPYRELEGYLDDFPGIKDIAVLLVDDELKIFIVPENGFDKTKFVEFANKLAEQPVPANNVILLEQIPRTKTGKIHFSQILGQT
;
A
#
# COMPACT_ATOMS: atom_id res chain seq x y z
N MET A 1 13.79 -0.97 -30.73
CA MET A 1 12.63 -1.24 -29.87
C MET A 1 13.15 -1.67 -28.51
N PHE A 2 12.47 -1.28 -27.43
CA PHE A 2 12.87 -1.56 -26.05
C PHE A 2 11.62 -1.74 -25.19
N LEU A 3 11.64 -2.72 -24.29
CA LEU A 3 10.56 -2.93 -23.31
C LEU A 3 11.00 -2.31 -21.98
N TYR A 4 10.34 -1.22 -21.60
CA TYR A 4 10.48 -0.59 -20.29
C TYR A 4 9.42 -1.14 -19.33
N VAL A 5 9.81 -1.27 -18.06
CA VAL A 5 8.93 -1.69 -16.97
C VAL A 5 9.02 -0.64 -15.87
N ASP A 6 7.88 -0.07 -15.51
CA ASP A 6 7.73 0.78 -14.34
C ASP A 6 7.69 -0.08 -13.07
N TYR A 7 8.88 -0.38 -12.53
CA TYR A 7 9.01 -1.19 -11.32
C TYR A 7 8.43 -0.52 -10.07
N ASP A 8 8.30 0.82 -10.06
CA ASP A 8 7.71 1.52 -8.91
C ASP A 8 6.18 1.33 -8.86
N ALA A 9 5.53 1.14 -10.02
CA ALA A 9 4.10 0.87 -10.10
C ALA A 9 3.76 -0.64 -10.06
N CYS A 10 4.76 -1.52 -10.17
CA CYS A 10 4.59 -2.97 -10.14
C CYS A 10 4.14 -3.45 -8.75
N GLN A 11 3.10 -4.28 -8.71
CA GLN A 11 2.54 -4.80 -7.45
C GLN A 11 3.26 -6.06 -6.92
N HIS A 12 4.26 -6.58 -7.64
CA HIS A 12 5.07 -7.72 -7.17
C HIS A 12 4.23 -8.97 -6.82
N GLU A 13 3.13 -9.16 -7.55
CA GLU A 13 2.18 -10.25 -7.37
C GLU A 13 2.80 -11.61 -7.75
N PRO A 14 2.81 -12.61 -6.85
CA PRO A 14 3.32 -13.96 -7.15
C PRO A 14 2.67 -14.61 -8.37
N SER A 15 1.39 -14.34 -8.61
CA SER A 15 0.64 -14.81 -9.79
C SER A 15 0.70 -13.82 -10.97
N CYS A 16 1.92 -13.40 -11.34
CA CYS A 16 2.12 -12.39 -12.38
C CYS A 16 1.67 -12.86 -13.77
N LYS A 17 0.49 -12.41 -14.22
CA LYS A 17 -0.09 -12.78 -15.52
C LYS A 17 0.80 -12.45 -16.71
N ALA A 18 1.55 -11.35 -16.65
CA ALA A 18 2.49 -10.98 -17.71
C ALA A 18 3.66 -11.97 -17.86
N ALA A 19 4.10 -12.60 -16.76
CA ALA A 19 5.09 -13.68 -16.81
C ALA A 19 4.46 -14.98 -17.31
N GLU A 20 3.27 -15.33 -16.81
CA GLU A 20 2.54 -16.55 -17.22
C GLU A 20 2.21 -16.58 -18.71
N CYS A 21 1.85 -15.44 -19.30
CA CYS A 21 1.41 -15.35 -20.70
C CYS A 21 2.53 -14.97 -21.68
N CYS A 22 3.79 -14.83 -21.23
CA CYS A 22 4.88 -14.39 -22.09
C CYS A 22 5.26 -15.50 -23.08
N PRO A 23 4.99 -15.35 -24.40
CA PRO A 23 5.16 -16.45 -25.35
C PRO A 23 6.63 -16.80 -25.61
N THR A 24 7.55 -15.87 -25.37
CA THR A 24 9.00 -16.10 -25.52
C THR A 24 9.68 -16.51 -24.22
N GLY A 25 8.98 -16.48 -23.08
CA GLY A 25 9.59 -16.65 -21.76
C GLY A 25 10.52 -15.51 -21.35
N ALA A 26 10.47 -14.36 -22.03
CA ALA A 26 11.27 -13.19 -21.69
C ALA A 26 10.98 -12.64 -20.30
N ILE A 27 9.75 -12.79 -19.80
CA ILE A 27 9.31 -12.29 -18.50
C ILE A 27 9.21 -13.49 -17.55
N THR A 28 9.95 -13.43 -16.44
CA THR A 28 9.93 -14.45 -15.40
C THR A 28 9.68 -13.82 -14.04
N TYR A 29 9.09 -14.56 -13.11
CA TYR A 29 8.92 -14.13 -11.72
C TYR A 29 9.93 -14.85 -10.82
N ASN A 30 10.64 -14.10 -9.99
CA ASN A 30 11.56 -14.63 -8.99
C ASN A 30 10.88 -14.59 -7.61
N ALA A 31 10.59 -15.77 -7.06
CA ALA A 31 9.88 -15.91 -5.79
C ALA A 31 10.66 -15.41 -4.57
N GLU A 32 11.99 -15.48 -4.59
CA GLU A 32 12.85 -15.06 -3.47
C GLU A 32 12.89 -13.53 -3.36
N THR A 33 13.10 -12.85 -4.49
CA THR A 33 13.17 -11.39 -4.55
C THR A 33 11.81 -10.72 -4.72
N ARG A 34 10.76 -11.54 -4.96
CA ARG A 34 9.40 -11.12 -5.30
C ARG A 34 9.33 -10.16 -6.49
N LYS A 35 10.24 -10.29 -7.46
CA LYS A 35 10.36 -9.38 -8.61
C LYS A 35 10.24 -10.13 -9.92
N ILE A 36 9.70 -9.45 -10.92
CA ILE A 36 9.82 -9.91 -12.30
C ILE A 36 11.20 -9.57 -12.86
N ASN A 37 11.69 -10.40 -13.76
CA ASN A 37 12.87 -10.13 -14.59
C ASN A 37 12.45 -10.15 -16.05
N VAL A 38 13.06 -9.28 -16.86
CA VAL A 38 12.85 -9.21 -18.30
C VAL A 38 14.18 -9.48 -19.02
N ASN A 39 14.28 -10.63 -19.67
CA ASN A 39 15.37 -10.93 -20.58
C ASN A 39 15.12 -10.22 -21.92
N LYS A 40 15.90 -9.17 -22.18
CA LYS A 40 15.76 -8.31 -23.36
C LYS A 40 16.22 -8.99 -24.64
N ASP A 41 17.09 -9.99 -24.57
CA ASP A 41 17.66 -10.65 -25.75
C ASP A 41 16.65 -11.57 -26.43
N ILE A 42 15.67 -12.10 -25.68
CA ILE A 42 14.61 -12.99 -26.18
C ILE A 42 13.24 -12.31 -26.24
N CYS A 43 13.15 -11.06 -25.84
CA CYS A 43 11.92 -10.28 -25.95
C CYS A 43 11.71 -9.84 -27.40
N ASN A 44 10.59 -10.23 -28.00
CA ASN A 44 10.23 -9.87 -29.37
C ASN A 44 9.23 -8.70 -29.45
N PHE A 45 8.93 -8.04 -28.33
CA PHE A 45 8.01 -6.92 -28.24
C PHE A 45 6.58 -7.22 -28.73
N CYS A 46 6.11 -8.47 -28.58
CA CYS A 46 4.75 -8.88 -28.99
C CYS A 46 3.61 -8.14 -28.27
N GLY A 47 3.90 -7.52 -27.11
CA GLY A 47 2.95 -6.69 -26.39
C GLY A 47 1.96 -7.43 -25.50
N GLU A 48 2.09 -8.74 -25.31
CA GLU A 48 1.12 -9.50 -24.50
C GLU A 48 1.10 -9.05 -23.03
N CYS A 49 2.26 -8.71 -22.47
CA CYS A 49 2.37 -8.16 -21.12
C CYS A 49 1.66 -6.80 -20.95
N LEU A 50 1.53 -6.00 -22.02
CA LEU A 50 0.80 -4.72 -21.98
C LEU A 50 -0.71 -4.96 -21.86
N LYS A 51 -1.22 -6.06 -22.45
CA LYS A 51 -2.64 -6.40 -22.42
C LYS A 51 -3.05 -7.07 -21.12
N THR A 52 -2.19 -7.95 -20.59
CA THR A 52 -2.53 -8.80 -19.44
C THR A 52 -2.20 -8.17 -18.10
N CYS A 53 -1.28 -7.21 -18.04
CA CYS A 53 -0.97 -6.52 -16.79
C CYS A 53 -2.03 -5.47 -16.44
N PRO A 54 -2.81 -5.64 -15.35
CA PRO A 54 -3.86 -4.70 -14.98
C PRO A 54 -3.31 -3.37 -14.42
N TYR A 55 -2.03 -3.33 -14.09
CA TYR A 55 -1.36 -2.17 -13.50
C TYR A 55 -0.62 -1.31 -14.53
N THR A 56 -0.71 -1.66 -15.82
CA THR A 56 -0.17 -0.86 -16.94
C THR A 56 1.31 -0.47 -16.79
N VAL A 57 2.13 -1.37 -16.24
CA VAL A 57 3.54 -1.07 -15.93
C VAL A 57 4.50 -1.31 -17.10
N PHE A 58 4.04 -1.96 -18.17
CA PHE A 58 4.87 -2.28 -19.33
C PHE A 58 4.70 -1.23 -20.43
N HIS A 59 5.81 -0.80 -21.02
CA HIS A 59 5.83 0.15 -22.12
C HIS A 59 6.81 -0.29 -23.20
N ILE A 60 6.34 -0.39 -24.44
CA ILE A 60 7.21 -0.59 -25.60
C ILE A 60 7.59 0.80 -26.13
N VAL A 61 8.88 1.09 -26.16
CA VAL A 61 9.47 2.36 -26.60
C VAL A 61 10.52 2.11 -27.66
N GLU A 62 10.94 3.13 -28.39
CA GLU A 62 11.85 2.98 -29.53
C GLU A 62 13.22 2.47 -29.10
N ASN A 63 13.74 2.98 -27.97
CA ASN A 63 15.09 2.71 -27.49
C ASN A 63 15.25 2.98 -25.98
N GLU A 64 16.41 2.64 -25.43
CA GLU A 64 16.72 2.82 -24.01
C GLU A 64 16.75 4.29 -23.57
N ALA A 65 17.13 5.22 -24.46
CA ALA A 65 17.14 6.64 -24.12
C ALA A 65 15.71 7.17 -23.91
N GLU A 66 14.75 6.71 -24.71
CA GLU A 66 13.34 7.00 -24.51
C GLU A 66 12.81 6.36 -23.21
N ALA A 67 13.21 5.12 -22.91
CA ALA A 67 12.85 4.46 -21.64
C ALA A 67 13.27 5.28 -20.42
N LYS A 68 14.48 5.85 -20.43
CA LYS A 68 14.99 6.71 -19.34
C LYS A 68 14.18 8.00 -19.18
N ARG A 69 13.80 8.64 -20.30
CA ARG A 69 12.94 9.83 -20.28
C ARG A 69 11.54 9.52 -19.76
N LEU A 70 11.00 8.36 -20.12
CA LEU A 70 9.71 7.90 -19.64
C LEU A 70 9.74 7.64 -18.13
N ASP A 71 10.77 6.94 -17.63
CA ASP A 71 10.97 6.69 -16.19
C ASP A 71 10.99 8.00 -15.39
N GLU A 72 11.79 8.97 -15.85
CA GLU A 72 11.88 10.29 -15.20
C GLU A 72 10.52 11.00 -15.17
N LYS A 73 9.78 11.00 -16.28
CA LYS A 73 8.46 11.62 -16.38
C LYS A 73 7.43 10.96 -15.45
N LEU A 74 7.44 9.62 -15.36
CA LEU A 74 6.54 8.87 -14.48
C LEU A 74 6.82 9.19 -13.01
N ARG A 75 8.10 9.21 -12.60
CA ARG A 75 8.52 9.61 -11.25
C ARG A 75 8.10 11.04 -10.91
N GLN A 76 8.34 12.00 -11.80
CA GLN A 76 7.94 13.39 -11.60
C GLN A 76 6.42 13.53 -11.45
N THR A 77 5.64 12.79 -12.25
CA THR A 77 4.18 12.81 -12.18
C THR A 77 3.68 12.30 -10.83
N ARG A 78 4.23 11.18 -10.33
CA ARG A 78 3.89 10.65 -8.99
C ARG A 78 4.22 11.65 -7.88
N ASN A 79 5.43 12.21 -7.87
CA ASN A 79 5.86 13.19 -6.87
C ASN A 79 5.01 14.47 -6.90
N THR A 80 4.66 14.94 -8.10
CA THR A 80 3.84 16.14 -8.28
C THR A 80 2.41 15.88 -7.80
N PHE A 81 1.84 14.71 -8.11
CA PHE A 81 0.52 14.32 -7.62
C PHE A 81 0.51 14.21 -6.09
N GLU A 82 1.50 13.56 -5.48
CA GLU A 82 1.65 13.53 -4.03
C GLU A 82 1.76 14.93 -3.41
N TYR A 83 2.57 15.81 -4.01
CA TYR A 83 2.70 17.20 -3.58
C TYR A 83 1.36 17.94 -3.62
N TYR A 84 0.61 17.82 -4.73
CA TYR A 84 -0.69 18.45 -4.85
C TYR A 84 -1.72 17.81 -3.93
N LEU A 85 -1.72 16.50 -3.72
CA LEU A 85 -2.58 15.84 -2.73
C LEU A 85 -2.29 16.40 -1.33
N LYS A 86 -1.03 16.43 -0.90
CA LYS A 86 -0.62 17.00 0.40
C LYS A 86 -1.05 18.46 0.54
N LYS A 87 -0.89 19.27 -0.52
CA LYS A 87 -1.28 20.68 -0.57
C LYS A 87 -2.80 20.89 -0.57
N PHE A 88 -3.55 20.09 -1.33
CA PHE A 88 -5.00 20.21 -1.48
C PHE A 88 -5.73 19.75 -0.21
N PHE A 89 -5.21 18.73 0.48
CA PHE A 89 -5.79 18.23 1.72
C PHE A 89 -5.24 18.89 3.00
N GLN A 90 -4.29 19.82 2.91
CA GLN A 90 -3.63 20.47 4.06
C GLN A 90 -3.09 19.47 5.12
N VAL A 91 -2.77 18.23 4.71
CA VAL A 91 -2.33 17.19 5.64
C VAL A 91 -0.82 17.28 5.75
N THR A 92 -0.34 17.75 6.91
CA THR A 92 1.08 17.72 7.25
C THR A 92 1.56 16.32 7.64
N LYS A 93 0.63 15.37 7.86
CA LYS A 93 0.90 13.98 8.22
C LYS A 93 0.47 13.00 7.13
N ASN A 94 1.31 12.03 6.80
CA ASN A 94 0.91 10.92 5.93
C ASN A 94 -0.03 10.00 6.74
N ILE A 95 -1.34 10.07 6.50
CA ILE A 95 -2.34 9.23 7.20
C ILE A 95 -2.90 8.20 6.23
N ILE A 96 -2.69 6.92 6.50
CA ILE A 96 -3.15 5.81 5.66
C ILE A 96 -4.01 4.86 6.51
N PRO A 97 -5.28 4.60 6.16
CA PRO A 97 -6.07 3.57 6.81
C PRO A 97 -5.50 2.16 6.55
N TYR A 98 -5.29 1.37 7.59
CA TYR A 98 -4.77 0.00 7.49
C TYR A 98 -5.90 -1.02 7.71
N ARG A 99 -6.77 -1.14 6.71
CA ARG A 99 -8.02 -1.93 6.80
C ARG A 99 -7.81 -3.43 7.02
N GLU A 100 -6.75 -4.00 6.47
CA GLU A 100 -6.49 -5.43 6.62
C GLU A 100 -6.14 -5.76 8.08
N LEU A 101 -5.19 -5.03 8.66
CA LEU A 101 -4.84 -5.17 10.08
C LEU A 101 -6.02 -4.84 10.99
N GLU A 102 -6.82 -3.80 10.66
CA GLU A 102 -8.05 -3.47 11.38
C GLU A 102 -9.00 -4.67 11.46
N GLY A 103 -9.23 -5.36 10.34
CA GLY A 103 -10.10 -6.53 10.29
C GLY A 103 -9.65 -7.67 11.21
N TYR A 104 -8.34 -7.94 11.30
CA TYR A 104 -7.82 -8.97 12.21
C TYR A 104 -7.88 -8.55 13.69
N LEU A 105 -7.81 -7.25 13.97
CA LEU A 105 -7.80 -6.73 15.33
C LEU A 105 -9.22 -6.56 15.91
N ASP A 106 -10.22 -6.31 15.07
CA ASP A 106 -11.63 -6.16 15.46
C ASP A 106 -12.20 -7.44 16.11
N ASP A 107 -11.64 -8.61 15.77
CA ASP A 107 -12.00 -9.90 16.37
C ASP A 107 -11.59 -10.04 17.86
N PHE A 108 -10.79 -9.11 18.40
CA PHE A 108 -10.35 -9.19 19.79
C PHE A 108 -11.50 -8.90 20.77
N PRO A 109 -11.69 -9.73 21.83
CA PRO A 109 -12.80 -9.56 22.76
C PRO A 109 -12.85 -8.19 23.45
N GLY A 110 -14.06 -7.62 23.53
CA GLY A 110 -14.30 -6.35 24.22
C GLY A 110 -14.06 -5.11 23.36
N ILE A 111 -13.95 -5.25 22.04
CA ILE A 111 -13.89 -4.12 21.12
C ILE A 111 -15.30 -3.83 20.59
N LYS A 112 -15.73 -2.58 20.71
CA LYS A 112 -17.00 -2.09 20.16
C LYS A 112 -16.82 -1.38 18.81
N ASP A 113 -15.70 -0.69 18.63
CA ASP A 113 -15.30 -0.04 17.38
C ASP A 113 -13.77 0.09 17.37
N ILE A 114 -13.16 0.01 16.19
CA ILE A 114 -11.71 0.10 16.02
C ILE A 114 -11.36 0.90 14.76
N ALA A 115 -10.25 1.63 14.80
CA ALA A 115 -9.63 2.22 13.62
C ALA A 115 -8.12 2.06 13.69
N VAL A 116 -7.52 1.56 12.60
CA VAL A 116 -6.07 1.41 12.48
C VAL A 116 -5.54 2.36 11.42
N LEU A 117 -4.66 3.27 11.84
CA LEU A 117 -4.07 4.29 10.98
C LEU A 117 -2.55 4.18 11.01
N LEU A 118 -1.92 4.24 9.84
CA LEU A 118 -0.50 4.54 9.73
C LEU A 118 -0.35 6.06 9.65
N VAL A 119 0.32 6.66 10.63
CA VAL A 119 0.51 8.11 10.74
C VAL A 119 2.00 8.38 10.79
N ASP A 120 2.54 8.98 9.72
CA ASP A 120 3.98 9.22 9.59
C ASP A 120 4.80 7.94 9.87
N ASP A 121 4.38 6.83 9.26
CA ASP A 121 4.96 5.48 9.37
C ASP A 121 4.81 4.79 10.75
N GLU A 122 4.14 5.43 11.71
CA GLU A 122 3.79 4.81 12.99
C GLU A 122 2.36 4.28 12.99
N LEU A 123 2.17 3.03 13.44
CA LEU A 123 0.84 2.48 13.66
C LEU A 123 0.20 3.19 14.86
N LYS A 124 -0.99 3.76 14.66
CA LYS A 124 -1.89 4.24 15.70
C LYS A 124 -3.20 3.47 15.64
N ILE A 125 -3.56 2.86 16.75
CA ILE A 125 -4.76 2.05 16.90
C ILE A 125 -5.69 2.75 17.86
N PHE A 126 -6.91 3.03 17.41
CA PHE A 126 -7.95 3.68 18.19
C PHE A 126 -9.03 2.65 18.49
N ILE A 127 -9.37 2.48 19.77
CA ILE A 127 -10.32 1.47 20.22
C ILE A 127 -11.40 2.13 21.03
N VAL A 128 -12.65 1.78 20.75
CA VAL A 128 -13.77 2.02 21.63
C VAL A 128 -14.00 0.72 22.41
N PRO A 129 -13.59 0.65 23.69
CA PRO A 129 -13.71 -0.58 24.46
C PRO A 129 -15.15 -0.78 24.95
N GLU A 130 -15.51 -2.03 25.15
CA GLU A 130 -16.68 -2.45 25.93
C GLU A 130 -16.26 -3.43 27.04
N ASN A 131 -17.25 -3.98 27.74
CA ASN A 131 -17.00 -4.82 28.91
C ASN A 131 -16.10 -6.01 28.55
N GLY A 132 -14.98 -6.15 29.28
CA GLY A 132 -14.03 -7.25 29.10
C GLY A 132 -12.79 -6.91 28.27
N PHE A 133 -12.66 -5.68 27.76
CA PHE A 133 -11.45 -5.26 27.06
C PHE A 133 -10.22 -5.22 27.99
N ASP A 134 -9.13 -5.84 27.55
CA ASP A 134 -7.84 -5.84 28.25
C ASP A 134 -6.75 -5.28 27.31
N LYS A 135 -6.34 -4.03 27.58
CA LYS A 135 -5.37 -3.31 26.74
C LYS A 135 -4.02 -4.03 26.65
N THR A 136 -3.56 -4.65 27.74
CA THR A 136 -2.25 -5.31 27.76
C THR A 136 -2.27 -6.54 26.85
N LYS A 137 -3.30 -7.38 26.98
CA LYS A 137 -3.49 -8.54 26.10
C LYS A 137 -3.72 -8.13 24.65
N PHE A 138 -4.44 -7.03 24.42
CA PHE A 138 -4.63 -6.49 23.08
C PHE A 138 -3.29 -6.09 22.45
N VAL A 139 -2.43 -5.35 23.16
CA VAL A 139 -1.11 -4.95 22.64
C VAL A 139 -0.27 -6.17 22.31
N GLU A 140 -0.26 -7.20 23.17
CA GLU A 140 0.43 -8.45 22.87
C GLU A 140 -0.12 -9.17 21.64
N PHE A 141 -1.44 -9.18 21.48
CA PHE A 141 -2.11 -9.75 20.31
C PHE A 141 -1.77 -8.98 19.03
N ALA A 142 -1.84 -7.65 19.06
CA ALA A 142 -1.56 -6.79 17.92
C ALA A 142 -0.11 -6.93 17.43
N ASN A 143 0.87 -7.01 18.36
CA ASN A 143 2.28 -7.21 18.00
C ASN A 143 2.57 -8.58 17.37
N LYS A 144 1.70 -9.58 17.53
CA LYS A 144 1.84 -10.89 16.84
C LYS A 144 1.38 -10.84 15.38
N LEU A 145 0.51 -9.88 15.04
CA LEU A 145 -0.11 -9.77 13.72
C LEU A 145 0.52 -8.67 12.86
N ALA A 146 0.94 -7.58 13.50
CA ALA A 146 1.53 -6.44 12.80
C ALA A 146 2.95 -6.74 12.29
N GLU A 147 3.27 -6.26 11.09
CA GLU A 147 4.62 -6.35 10.51
C GLU A 147 5.65 -5.43 11.21
N GLN A 148 5.17 -4.47 12.00
CA GLN A 148 5.98 -3.55 12.79
C GLN A 148 5.51 -3.48 14.24
N PRO A 149 6.39 -3.12 15.19
CA PRO A 149 6.02 -3.00 16.59
C PRO A 149 4.84 -2.04 16.78
N VAL A 150 3.93 -2.40 17.67
CA VAL A 150 2.81 -1.58 18.12
C VAL A 150 3.06 -1.20 19.58
N PRO A 151 3.64 -0.02 19.84
CA PRO A 151 3.86 0.44 21.20
C PRO A 151 2.54 0.63 21.97
N ALA A 152 2.52 0.35 23.26
CA ALA A 152 1.29 0.46 24.07
C ALA A 152 0.71 1.89 24.13
N ASN A 153 1.56 2.91 23.98
CA ASN A 153 1.17 4.32 23.86
C ASN A 153 0.50 4.65 22.52
N ASN A 154 0.68 3.80 21.51
CA ASN A 154 0.03 3.96 20.21
C ASN A 154 -1.35 3.27 20.14
N VAL A 155 -1.77 2.59 21.22
CA VAL A 155 -3.14 2.09 21.39
C VAL A 155 -3.92 3.09 22.24
N ILE A 156 -4.76 3.89 21.59
CA ILE A 156 -5.54 4.97 22.20
C ILE A 156 -6.99 4.50 22.43
N LEU A 157 -7.49 4.67 23.64
CA LEU A 157 -8.88 4.34 23.98
C LEU A 157 -9.74 5.59 23.85
N LEU A 158 -10.86 5.47 23.14
CA LEU A 158 -11.80 6.55 22.88
C LEU A 158 -13.20 6.15 23.33
N GLU A 159 -14.05 7.14 23.60
CA GLU A 159 -15.48 6.89 23.85
C GLU A 159 -16.23 6.54 22.54
N GLN A 160 -15.79 7.12 21.44
CA GLN A 160 -16.31 6.89 20.10
C GLN A 160 -15.28 7.29 19.04
N ILE A 161 -15.29 6.60 17.89
CA ILE A 161 -14.46 6.99 16.74
C ILE A 161 -15.16 8.14 15.99
N PRO A 162 -14.51 9.32 15.85
CA PRO A 162 -15.11 10.44 15.12
C PRO A 162 -15.33 10.06 13.66
N ARG A 163 -16.56 10.21 13.18
CA ARG A 163 -16.95 9.95 11.78
C ARG A 163 -17.54 11.20 11.14
N THR A 164 -17.31 11.36 9.85
CA THR A 164 -17.96 12.38 9.01
C THR A 164 -19.45 12.09 8.85
N LYS A 165 -20.21 13.04 8.31
CA LYS A 165 -21.64 12.84 7.95
C LYS A 165 -21.90 11.65 7.02
N THR A 166 -20.85 11.18 6.31
CA THR A 166 -20.91 10.01 5.40
C THR A 166 -20.49 8.70 6.06
N GLY A 167 -20.20 8.69 7.37
CA GLY A 167 -19.79 7.50 8.13
C GLY A 167 -18.31 7.15 8.05
N LYS A 168 -17.52 7.82 7.20
CA LYS A 168 -16.05 7.67 7.14
C LYS A 168 -15.36 8.26 8.36
N ILE A 169 -14.23 7.71 8.78
CA ILE A 169 -13.41 8.25 9.89
C ILE A 169 -13.02 9.70 9.62
N HIS A 170 -13.12 10.55 10.64
CA HIS A 170 -12.72 11.94 10.60
C HIS A 170 -11.28 12.11 11.12
N PHE A 171 -10.30 11.88 10.24
CA PHE A 171 -8.87 11.76 10.59
C PHE A 171 -8.28 12.92 11.40
N SER A 172 -8.70 14.17 11.15
CA SER A 172 -8.21 15.31 11.94
C SER A 172 -8.76 15.35 13.37
N GLN A 173 -9.98 14.85 13.59
CA GLN A 173 -10.60 14.84 14.92
C GLN A 173 -10.06 13.68 15.76
N ILE A 174 -9.88 12.49 15.17
CA ILE A 174 -9.37 11.33 15.87
C ILE A 174 -7.93 11.55 16.34
N LEU A 175 -7.08 12.20 15.53
CA LEU A 175 -5.71 12.54 15.91
C LEU A 175 -5.61 13.69 16.92
N GLY A 176 -6.64 14.54 17.03
CA GLY A 176 -6.70 15.57 18.06
C GLY A 176 -7.04 15.03 19.45
N GLN A 177 -7.39 13.75 19.56
CA GLN A 177 -7.71 13.06 20.82
C GLN A 177 -6.53 12.22 21.35
N THR A 178 -5.37 12.22 20.68
CA THR A 178 -4.12 11.57 21.12
C THR A 178 -3.21 12.54 21.82
#